data_AF-A0A090WZZ3-F1
#
_entry.id   AF-A0A090WZZ3-F1
#
_cell.length_a   1.000
_cell.length_b   1.000
_cell.length_c   1.000
_cell.angle_alpha   90.00
_cell.angle_beta   90.00
_cell.angle_gamma   90.00
#
_symmetry.space_group_name_H-M   'P 1'
#
loop_
_entity.id
_entity.type
_entity.pdbx_description
1 polymer ?
#
loop_
_entity_poly.entity_id
_entity_poly.type
_entity_poly.pdbx_seq_one_letter_code
_entity_poly.pdbx_strand_id
1 'polypeptide(L)'
;MQTEPIKYREAGKFEETRFEKIHNVIFESSQDASIIVAQEIATLIKEKSAANKPCVLGLATGSSPIKVYEELVRMHKEEGLSFANVVSFNLDEYYPMDKNNIQSYYYFMHEHLFNHVDILPENVNVPNGTVSPEDLHQYCIDYENKITELGG
;
A
#
# COMPACT_ATOMS: atom_id res chain seq x y z
N MET A 1 -6.11 19.14 14.98
CA MET A 1 -6.73 18.11 14.12
C MET A 1 -7.03 16.91 14.99
N GLN A 2 -8.16 16.23 14.79
CA GLN A 2 -8.45 15.00 15.54
C GLN A 2 -7.46 13.92 15.09
N THR A 3 -6.51 13.60 15.98
CA THR A 3 -5.48 12.57 15.82
C THR A 3 -5.93 11.26 16.47
N GLU A 4 -7.23 10.98 16.45
CA GLU A 4 -7.76 9.75 17.02
C GLU A 4 -7.61 8.63 15.98
N PRO A 5 -7.02 7.47 16.34
CA PRO A 5 -6.88 6.33 15.42
C PRO A 5 -8.23 5.90 14.85
N ILE A 6 -8.24 5.29 13.66
CA ILE A 6 -9.46 4.72 13.03
C ILE A 6 -9.81 3.42 13.75
N LYS A 7 -10.18 3.52 15.02
CA LYS A 7 -10.58 2.36 15.82
C LYS A 7 -11.87 1.82 15.27
N TYR A 8 -11.89 0.50 15.07
CA TYR A 8 -13.08 -0.22 14.68
C TYR A 8 -14.27 0.14 15.58
N ARG A 9 -15.40 0.42 14.93
CA ARG A 9 -16.70 0.66 15.55
C ARG A 9 -17.74 -0.16 14.81
N GLU A 10 -18.60 -0.83 15.56
CA GLU A 10 -19.74 -1.55 15.03
C GLU A 10 -20.64 -0.61 14.21
N ALA A 11 -20.98 -1.04 13.00
CA ALA A 11 -21.80 -0.27 12.07
C ALA A 11 -23.27 -0.21 12.53
N GLY A 12 -24.01 0.83 12.13
CA GLY A 12 -25.44 0.91 12.41
C GLY A 12 -25.83 1.25 13.85
N LYS A 13 -24.87 1.57 14.73
CA LYS A 13 -25.13 1.82 16.16
C LYS A 13 -25.86 3.14 16.44
N PHE A 14 -25.71 4.13 15.56
CA PHE A 14 -26.32 5.46 15.71
C PHE A 14 -27.28 5.74 14.56
N GLU A 15 -28.32 6.56 14.80
CA GLU A 15 -29.33 6.93 13.80
C GLU A 15 -28.69 7.45 12.49
N GLU A 16 -27.61 8.22 12.60
CA GLU A 16 -26.85 8.78 11.48
C GLU A 16 -26.08 7.73 10.66
N THR A 17 -25.79 6.57 11.24
CA THR A 17 -25.02 5.47 10.62
C THR A 17 -25.87 4.23 10.38
N ARG A 18 -27.20 4.31 10.58
CA ARG A 18 -28.12 3.15 10.61
C ARG A 18 -28.15 2.31 9.32
N PHE A 19 -27.74 2.89 8.20
CA PHE A 19 -27.68 2.21 6.90
C PHE A 19 -26.32 1.59 6.60
N GLU A 20 -25.29 1.95 7.38
CA GLU A 20 -23.95 1.41 7.22
C GLU A 20 -23.90 -0.04 7.67
N LYS A 21 -23.38 -0.91 6.80
CA LYS A 21 -23.24 -2.35 7.06
C LYS A 21 -21.82 -2.76 7.44
N ILE A 22 -20.86 -1.85 7.25
CA ILE A 22 -19.45 -2.03 7.59
C ILE A 22 -18.95 -0.82 8.36
N HIS A 23 -17.79 -0.95 8.99
CA HIS A 23 -17.14 0.18 9.64
C HIS A 23 -16.81 1.25 8.61
N ASN A 24 -17.33 2.46 8.81
CA ASN A 24 -17.07 3.60 7.96
C ASN A 24 -16.61 4.77 8.83
N VAL A 25 -15.63 5.52 8.33
CA VAL A 25 -15.17 6.76 8.95
C VAL A 25 -15.17 7.84 7.87
N ILE A 26 -15.82 8.95 8.21
CA ILE A 26 -16.03 10.09 7.31
C ILE A 26 -15.08 11.20 7.75
N PHE A 27 -14.42 11.81 6.78
CA PHE A 27 -13.52 12.93 6.98
C PHE A 27 -14.01 14.13 6.16
N GLU A 28 -13.75 15.34 6.66
CA GLU A 28 -14.10 16.59 5.98
C GLU A 28 -13.31 16.77 4.66
N SER A 29 -12.12 16.17 4.56
CA SER A 29 -11.28 16.25 3.37
C SER A 29 -10.55 14.94 3.07
N SER A 30 -10.22 14.73 1.79
CA SER A 30 -9.38 13.61 1.37
C SER A 30 -7.95 13.71 1.92
N GLN A 31 -7.48 14.92 2.23
CA GLN A 31 -6.18 15.13 2.87
C GLN A 31 -6.15 14.53 4.27
N ASP A 32 -7.15 14.86 5.09
CA ASP A 32 -7.22 14.35 6.46
C ASP A 32 -7.34 12.82 6.46
N ALA A 33 -8.19 12.27 5.58
CA ALA A 33 -8.29 10.82 5.42
C ALA A 33 -6.95 10.18 5.03
N SER A 34 -6.20 10.79 4.10
CA SER A 34 -4.91 10.26 3.64
C SER A 34 -3.86 10.25 4.74
N ILE A 35 -3.81 11.31 5.56
CA ILE A 35 -2.88 11.41 6.69
C ILE A 35 -3.17 10.29 7.70
N ILE A 36 -4.45 10.08 8.04
CA ILE A 36 -4.81 9.06 9.01
C ILE A 36 -4.55 7.65 8.47
N VAL A 37 -4.83 7.39 7.18
CA VAL A 37 -4.49 6.11 6.54
C VAL A 37 -2.98 5.86 6.55
N ALA A 38 -2.16 6.88 6.27
CA ALA A 38 -0.70 6.77 6.36
C ALA A 38 -0.24 6.45 7.79
N GLN A 39 -0.87 7.03 8.80
CA GLN A 39 -0.58 6.74 10.21
C GLN A 39 -0.91 5.29 10.60
N GLU A 40 -2.02 4.73 10.12
CA GLU A 40 -2.39 3.33 10.35
C GLU A 40 -1.36 2.38 9.68
N ILE A 41 -0.95 2.68 8.43
CA ILE A 41 0.10 1.92 7.73
C ILE A 41 1.42 2.02 8.49
N ALA A 42 1.84 3.22 8.90
CA ALA A 42 3.08 3.44 9.65
C ALA A 42 3.07 2.71 11.00
N THR A 43 1.91 2.66 11.68
CA THR A 43 1.73 1.91 12.92
C THR A 43 1.92 0.42 12.68
N LEU A 44 1.28 -0.13 11.64
CA LEU A 44 1.44 -1.54 11.27
C LEU A 44 2.91 -1.89 10.94
N ILE A 45 3.62 -1.04 10.20
CA ILE A 45 5.03 -1.23 9.87
C ILE A 45 5.87 -1.31 11.16
N LYS A 46 5.68 -0.35 12.08
CA LYS A 46 6.38 -0.30 13.37
C LYS A 46 6.09 -1.54 14.23
N GLU A 47 4.83 -1.96 14.31
CA GLU A 47 4.42 -3.15 15.06
C GLU A 47 5.05 -4.44 14.50
N LYS A 48 5.03 -4.62 13.18
CA LYS A 48 5.65 -5.78 12.52
C LYS A 48 7.17 -5.78 12.71
N SER A 49 7.80 -4.61 12.59
CA SER A 49 9.23 -4.43 12.82
C SER A 49 9.62 -4.79 14.25
N ALA A 50 8.89 -4.27 15.25
CA ALA A 50 9.11 -4.60 16.65
C ALA A 50 8.92 -6.09 16.96
N ALA A 51 8.04 -6.77 16.21
CA ALA A 51 7.82 -8.21 16.31
C ALA A 51 8.85 -9.06 15.52
N ASN A 52 9.84 -8.43 14.85
CA ASN A 52 10.77 -9.08 13.91
C ASN A 52 10.03 -9.90 12.83
N LYS A 53 8.94 -9.35 12.29
CA LYS A 53 8.15 -9.95 11.21
C LYS A 53 8.14 -9.03 9.99
N PRO A 54 8.08 -9.58 8.77
CA PRO A 54 7.86 -8.76 7.59
C PRO A 54 6.50 -8.06 7.68
N CYS A 55 6.45 -6.83 7.19
CA CYS A 55 5.20 -6.10 6.97
C CYS A 55 4.81 -6.26 5.50
N VAL A 56 3.86 -7.16 5.22
CA VAL A 56 3.37 -7.41 3.85
C VAL A 56 2.25 -6.42 3.54
N LEU A 57 2.42 -5.61 2.50
CA LEU A 57 1.49 -4.55 2.11
C LEU A 57 1.03 -4.70 0.65
N GLY A 58 -0.29 -4.69 0.45
CA GLY A 58 -0.89 -4.49 -0.87
C GLY A 58 -0.97 -3.00 -1.21
N LEU A 59 -0.45 -2.59 -2.36
CA LEU A 59 -0.37 -1.18 -2.78
C LEU A 59 -1.12 -0.95 -4.10
N ALA A 60 -1.94 0.10 -4.12
CA ALA A 60 -2.70 0.51 -5.30
C ALA A 60 -2.01 1.68 -6.03
N THR A 61 -2.34 1.87 -7.30
CA THR A 61 -1.96 3.06 -8.07
C THR A 61 -3.15 4.00 -8.24
N GLY A 62 -2.98 5.07 -9.02
CA GLY A 62 -4.01 6.08 -9.27
C GLY A 62 -3.90 7.28 -8.33
N SER A 63 -4.82 8.24 -8.49
CA SER A 63 -4.73 9.54 -7.79
C SER A 63 -5.06 9.46 -6.30
N SER A 64 -5.94 8.54 -5.90
CA SER A 64 -6.37 8.39 -4.50
C SER A 64 -5.24 8.13 -3.51
N PRO A 65 -4.30 7.18 -3.73
CA PRO A 65 -3.23 6.89 -2.77
C PRO A 65 -2.05 7.87 -2.78
N ILE A 66 -1.94 8.80 -3.74
CA ILE A 66 -0.76 9.70 -3.87
C ILE A 66 -0.48 10.42 -2.55
N LYS A 67 -1.50 11.01 -1.93
CA LYS A 67 -1.35 11.75 -0.67
C LYS A 67 -0.98 10.85 0.52
N VAL A 68 -1.37 9.58 0.47
CA VAL A 68 -0.94 8.59 1.47
C VAL A 68 0.55 8.32 1.30
N TYR A 69 1.04 8.14 0.07
CA TYR A 69 2.46 7.94 -0.22
C TYR A 69 3.30 9.16 0.13
N GLU A 70 2.85 10.37 -0.20
CA GLU A 70 3.53 11.62 0.19
C GLU A 70 3.71 11.71 1.70
N GLU A 71 2.67 11.37 2.48
CA GLU A 71 2.74 11.40 3.94
C GLU A 71 3.65 10.28 4.50
N LEU A 72 3.61 9.07 3.93
CA LEU A 72 4.53 7.98 4.30
C LEU A 72 5.99 8.35 4.03
N VAL A 73 6.27 9.01 2.89
CA VAL A 73 7.60 9.53 2.55
C VAL A 73 8.03 10.62 3.53
N ARG A 74 7.11 11.52 3.91
CA ARG A 74 7.38 12.54 4.94
C ARG A 74 7.74 11.89 6.27
N MET A 75 6.96 10.92 6.75
CA MET A 75 7.23 10.17 7.98
C MET A 75 8.58 9.42 7.93
N HIS A 76 8.97 8.87 6.77
CA HIS A 76 10.28 8.27 6.60
C HIS A 76 11.40 9.30 6.79
N LYS A 77 11.33 10.41 6.05
CA LYS A 77 12.38 11.45 6.02
C LYS A 77 12.48 12.25 7.31
N GLU A 78 11.37 12.51 7.99
CA GLU A 78 11.29 13.43 9.13
C GLU A 78 11.15 12.71 10.48
N GLU A 79 10.55 11.53 10.51
CA GLU A 79 10.19 10.83 11.76
C GLU A 79 10.89 9.46 11.93
N GLY A 80 11.68 9.04 10.94
CA GLY A 80 12.46 7.80 11.00
C GLY A 80 11.63 6.52 10.80
N LEU A 81 10.47 6.60 10.14
CA LEU A 81 9.73 5.40 9.71
C LEU A 81 10.57 4.59 8.71
N SER A 82 10.99 3.38 9.04
CA SER A 82 11.77 2.52 8.14
C SER A 82 10.88 1.52 7.40
N PHE A 83 11.16 1.33 6.10
CA PHE A 83 10.56 0.38 5.18
C PHE A 83 11.46 -0.85 4.95
N ALA A 84 12.59 -0.97 5.65
CA ALA A 84 13.54 -2.05 5.46
C ALA A 84 12.95 -3.45 5.74
N ASN A 85 11.89 -3.55 6.55
CA ASN A 85 11.16 -4.80 6.81
C ASN A 85 9.83 -4.93 6.03
N VAL A 86 9.56 -4.02 5.08
CA VAL A 86 8.34 -4.04 4.27
C VAL A 86 8.55 -4.91 3.04
N VAL A 87 7.53 -5.70 2.70
CA VAL A 87 7.37 -6.39 1.42
C VAL A 87 6.10 -5.90 0.76
N SER A 88 6.21 -5.33 -0.44
CA SER A 88 5.05 -4.75 -1.14
C SER A 88 4.61 -5.61 -2.32
N PHE A 89 3.30 -5.67 -2.54
CA PHE A 89 2.68 -6.23 -3.74
C PHE A 89 1.76 -5.19 -4.35
N ASN A 90 2.00 -4.83 -5.62
CA ASN A 90 1.09 -3.99 -6.39
C ASN A 90 -0.03 -4.82 -7.02
N LEU A 91 -1.19 -4.18 -7.19
CA LEU A 91 -2.40 -4.83 -7.70
C LEU A 91 -2.28 -5.27 -9.16
N ASP A 92 -1.71 -4.42 -10.01
CA ASP A 92 -1.75 -4.57 -11.46
C ASP A 92 -0.57 -3.89 -12.17
N GLU A 93 -0.42 -4.22 -13.45
CA GLU A 93 0.41 -3.53 -14.45
C GLU A 93 -0.26 -3.71 -15.82
N TYR A 94 -0.03 -2.77 -16.74
CA TYR A 94 -0.50 -2.92 -18.11
C TYR A 94 0.23 -4.09 -18.83
N TYR A 95 -0.45 -4.72 -19.79
CA TYR A 95 0.12 -5.81 -20.57
C TYR A 95 -0.16 -5.66 -22.08
N PRO A 96 0.86 -5.61 -22.96
CA PRO A 96 2.28 -5.52 -22.62
C PRO A 96 2.68 -4.11 -22.14
N MET A 97 3.63 -4.02 -21.21
CA MET A 97 4.16 -2.74 -20.71
C MET A 97 5.64 -2.83 -20.32
N ASP A 98 6.44 -1.88 -20.79
CA ASP A 98 7.83 -1.71 -20.39
C ASP A 98 7.91 -0.86 -19.12
N LYS A 99 8.73 -1.28 -18.15
CA LYS A 99 8.91 -0.61 -16.85
C LYS A 99 9.50 0.81 -16.95
N ASN A 100 10.19 1.13 -18.05
CA ASN A 100 10.74 2.45 -18.30
C ASN A 100 9.71 3.40 -18.93
N ASN A 101 8.53 2.90 -19.29
CA ASN A 101 7.44 3.75 -19.75
C ASN A 101 6.92 4.57 -18.55
N ILE A 102 6.80 5.88 -18.74
CA ILE A 102 6.28 6.83 -17.73
C ILE A 102 4.83 6.53 -17.32
N GLN A 103 4.09 5.78 -18.15
CA GLN A 103 2.73 5.34 -17.87
C GLN A 103 2.67 3.97 -17.16
N SER A 104 3.81 3.30 -16.96
CA SER A 104 3.84 2.04 -16.22
C SER A 104 3.56 2.27 -14.73
N TYR A 105 2.91 1.30 -14.11
CA TYR A 105 2.68 1.33 -12.67
C TYR A 105 3.95 1.06 -11.87
N TYR A 106 4.92 0.37 -12.48
CA TYR A 106 6.29 0.35 -11.96
C TYR A 106 6.87 1.76 -11.82
N TYR A 107 6.86 2.57 -12.89
CA TYR A 107 7.37 3.94 -12.86
C TYR A 107 6.61 4.79 -11.84
N PHE A 108 5.27 4.73 -11.84
CA PHE A 108 4.42 5.44 -10.89
C PHE A 108 4.80 5.17 -9.43
N MET A 109 4.97 3.91 -9.05
CA MET A 109 5.30 3.56 -7.66
C MET A 109 6.71 4.00 -7.25
N HIS A 110 7.67 3.96 -8.20
CA HIS A 110 9.00 4.49 -7.97
C HIS A 110 9.00 6.01 -7.82
N GLU A 111 8.21 6.72 -8.63
CA GLU A 111 8.05 8.17 -8.53
C GLU A 111 7.45 8.60 -7.20
N HIS A 112 6.39 7.92 -6.73
CA HIS A 112 5.62 8.36 -5.57
C HIS A 112 6.09 7.78 -4.23
N LEU A 113 6.74 6.61 -4.21
CA LEU A 113 7.11 5.94 -2.96
C LEU A 113 8.52 5.34 -2.98
N PHE A 114 8.79 4.36 -3.84
CA PHE A 114 9.94 3.46 -3.65
C PHE A 114 11.31 4.14 -3.80
N ASN A 115 11.43 5.23 -4.57
CA ASN A 115 12.70 5.97 -4.65
C ASN A 115 12.95 6.89 -3.44
N HIS A 116 11.99 7.03 -2.53
CA HIS A 116 12.02 8.00 -1.44
C HIS A 116 12.08 7.37 -0.04
N VAL A 117 12.09 6.04 0.03
CA VAL A 117 12.12 5.25 1.27
C VAL A 117 13.19 4.17 1.22
N ASP A 118 13.55 3.61 2.36
CA ASP A 118 14.58 2.56 2.53
C ASP A 118 14.05 1.14 2.32
N ILE A 119 13.05 0.96 1.45
CA ILE A 119 12.56 -0.38 1.08
C ILE A 119 13.64 -1.12 0.28
N LEU A 120 13.79 -2.41 0.55
CA LEU A 120 14.74 -3.25 -0.18
C LEU A 120 14.20 -3.55 -1.60
N PRO A 121 14.99 -3.40 -2.68
CA PRO A 121 14.52 -3.64 -4.05
C PRO A 121 13.93 -5.04 -4.28
N GLU A 122 14.48 -6.07 -3.63
CA GLU A 122 14.00 -7.45 -3.68
C GLU A 122 12.62 -7.66 -3.03
N ASN A 123 12.20 -6.71 -2.21
CA ASN A 123 10.90 -6.71 -1.52
C ASN A 123 9.82 -5.95 -2.30
N VAL A 124 10.17 -5.32 -3.43
CA VAL A 124 9.22 -4.62 -4.31
C VAL A 124 8.68 -5.58 -5.36
N ASN A 125 7.40 -5.93 -5.25
CA ASN A 125 6.71 -6.77 -6.21
C ASN A 125 5.68 -5.95 -6.99
N VAL A 126 5.94 -5.77 -8.29
CA VAL A 126 5.02 -5.18 -9.27
C VAL A 126 4.85 -6.19 -10.41
N PRO A 127 3.62 -6.46 -10.90
CA PRO A 127 3.41 -7.37 -12.00
C PRO A 127 4.26 -6.99 -13.23
N ASN A 128 4.80 -7.98 -13.93
CA ASN A 128 5.71 -7.77 -15.04
C ASN A 128 4.95 -7.73 -16.37
N GLY A 129 4.82 -6.53 -16.95
CA GLY A 129 4.17 -6.33 -18.24
C GLY A 129 4.91 -6.87 -19.46
N THR A 130 6.09 -7.50 -19.31
CA THR A 130 6.91 -8.01 -20.43
C THR A 130 6.99 -9.54 -20.51
N VAL A 131 6.21 -10.25 -19.69
CA VAL A 131 6.14 -11.72 -19.71
C VAL A 131 5.67 -12.23 -21.08
N SER A 132 6.19 -13.36 -21.53
CA SER A 132 5.76 -13.98 -22.79
C SER A 132 4.29 -14.42 -22.71
N PRO A 133 3.54 -14.43 -23.82
CA PRO A 133 2.18 -14.96 -23.83
C PRO A 133 2.09 -16.43 -23.36
N GLU A 134 3.13 -17.22 -23.62
CA GLU A 134 3.19 -18.64 -23.22
C GLU A 134 3.36 -18.82 -21.71
N ASP A 135 4.11 -17.93 -21.05
CA ASP A 135 4.41 -18.00 -19.62
C ASP A 135 3.43 -17.20 -18.74
N LEU A 136 2.59 -16.34 -19.34
CA LEU A 136 1.73 -15.39 -18.62
C LEU A 136 0.84 -16.05 -17.56
N HIS A 137 0.24 -17.20 -17.88
CA HIS A 137 -0.62 -17.90 -16.93
C HIS A 137 0.16 -18.40 -15.71
N GLN A 138 1.36 -18.96 -15.93
CA GLN A 138 2.22 -19.41 -14.84
C GLN A 138 2.72 -18.23 -14.00
N TYR A 139 3.04 -17.10 -14.64
CA TYR A 139 3.45 -15.89 -13.94
C TYR A 139 2.39 -15.39 -12.95
N CYS A 140 1.12 -15.37 -13.33
CA CYS A 140 0.03 -15.00 -12.41
C CYS A 140 -0.07 -15.96 -11.21
N ILE A 141 0.09 -17.26 -11.46
CA ILE A 141 0.11 -18.27 -10.39
C ILE A 141 1.28 -18.03 -9.44
N ASP A 142 2.48 -17.76 -9.97
CA ASP A 142 3.68 -17.54 -9.17
C ASP A 142 3.56 -16.27 -8.32
N TYR A 143 2.89 -15.23 -8.84
CA TYR A 143 2.62 -14.00 -8.09
C TYR A 143 1.70 -14.25 -6.90
N GLU A 144 0.59 -14.99 -7.10
CA GLU A 144 -0.34 -15.40 -6.02
C GLU A 144 0.31 -16.34 -4.99
N ASN A 145 1.16 -17.26 -5.45
CA ASN A 145 1.91 -18.14 -4.56
C ASN A 145 2.86 -17.33 -3.65
N LYS A 146 3.55 -16.32 -4.20
CA LYS A 146 4.46 -15.47 -3.42
C LYS A 146 3.73 -14.66 -2.35
N ILE A 147 2.51 -14.20 -2.64
CA ILE A 147 1.62 -13.54 -1.68
C ILE A 147 1.29 -14.53 -0.54
N THR A 148 0.81 -15.72 -0.90
CA THR A 148 0.44 -16.78 0.05
C THR A 148 1.60 -17.22 0.95
N GLU A 149 2.80 -17.38 0.39
CA GLU A 149 4.01 -17.80 1.12
C GLU A 149 4.45 -16.81 2.21
N LEU A 150 4.11 -15.54 2.07
CA LEU A 150 4.44 -14.49 3.03
C LEU A 150 3.35 -14.27 4.10
N GLY A 151 2.31 -15.11 4.10
CA GLY A 151 1.32 -15.17 5.18
C GLY A 151 0.12 -14.23 5.01
N GLY A 152 -0.22 -13.91 3.77
CA GLY A 152 -1.48 -13.24 3.42
C GLY A 152 -1.66 -13.23 1.94
#